data_AF-A0A9E2RKY9-F1
#
_entry.id   AF-A0A9E2RKY9-F1
#
_cell.length_a   1.000
_cell.length_b   1.000
_cell.length_c   1.000
_cell.angle_alpha   90.00
_cell.angle_beta   90.00
_cell.angle_gamma   90.00
#
_symmetry.space_group_name_H-M   'P 1'
#
loop_
_entity.id
_entity.type
_entity.pdbx_description
1 polymer ?
#
loop_
_entity_poly.entity_id
_entity_poly.type
_entity_poly.pdbx_seq_one_letter_code
_entity_poly.pdbx_strand_id
1 'polypeptide(L)'
;MTPPSTSLAYGSVILAAALWGGSIVAQKLALGSFSAVEASVLRDIGGLAILLTTWWWQEGTLAKLTKVDMRLLGLLGLGVLGNHLLILMGLNYVSGAVGGVIIGSSPVVTSLLSAVLIQDVPLRAVWAGGLLSFAGVGLVSV
;
A
#
# COMPACT_ATOMS: atom_id res chain seq x y z
N MET A 1 -19.76 18.90 -12.62
CA MET A 1 -19.10 18.20 -11.50
C MET A 1 -18.76 19.26 -10.46
N THR A 2 -19.46 19.27 -9.33
CA THR A 2 -19.14 20.16 -8.20
C THR A 2 -17.75 19.80 -7.68
N PRO A 3 -16.88 20.78 -7.35
CA PRO A 3 -15.58 20.49 -6.78
C PRO A 3 -15.79 19.70 -5.48
N PRO A 4 -15.05 18.60 -5.27
CA PRO A 4 -15.18 17.82 -4.04
C PRO A 4 -14.94 18.74 -2.84
N SER A 5 -15.81 18.64 -1.83
CA SER A 5 -15.65 19.39 -0.58
C SER A 5 -14.28 19.10 0.00
N THR A 6 -13.49 20.14 0.25
CA THR A 6 -12.15 20.01 0.83
C THR A 6 -12.17 19.23 2.14
N SER A 7 -13.24 19.37 2.93
CA SER A 7 -13.46 18.59 4.15
C SER A 7 -13.63 17.10 3.88
N LEU A 8 -14.30 16.72 2.79
CA LEU A 8 -14.48 15.33 2.40
C LEU A 8 -13.14 14.74 1.96
N ALA A 9 -12.35 15.48 1.19
CA ALA A 9 -11.01 15.06 0.76
C ALA A 9 -10.08 14.82 1.96
N TYR A 10 -10.02 15.76 2.91
CA TYR A 10 -9.22 15.58 4.14
C TYR A 10 -9.72 14.39 4.97
N GLY A 11 -11.04 14.24 5.11
CA GLY A 11 -11.63 13.09 5.79
C GLY A 11 -11.24 11.76 5.14
N SER A 12 -11.28 11.67 3.81
CA SER A 12 -10.86 10.49 3.06
C SER A 12 -9.38 10.16 3.25
N VAL A 13 -8.51 11.17 3.29
CA VAL A 13 -7.06 10.95 3.51
C VAL A 13 -6.80 10.43 4.92
N ILE A 14 -7.44 11.00 5.94
CA ILE A 14 -7.30 10.53 7.33
C ILE A 14 -7.79 9.10 7.47
N LEU A 15 -8.95 8.79 6.88
CA LEU A 15 -9.51 7.44 6.90
C LEU A 15 -8.60 6.45 6.17
N ALA A 16 -8.07 6.83 5.01
CA ALA A 16 -7.13 6.00 4.25
C ALA A 16 -5.87 5.72 5.08
N ALA A 17 -5.30 6.73 5.74
CA ALA A 17 -4.13 6.56 6.60
C ALA A 17 -4.41 5.62 7.78
N ALA A 18 -5.56 5.75 8.45
CA ALA A 18 -5.97 4.89 9.56
C ALA A 18 -6.19 3.43 9.11
N LEU A 19 -6.93 3.23 8.02
CA LEU A 19 -7.18 1.90 7.47
C LEU A 19 -5.88 1.23 7.00
N TRP A 20 -5.00 1.98 6.34
CA TRP A 20 -3.76 1.46 5.82
C TRP A 20 -2.77 1.13 6.94
N GLY A 21 -2.59 2.02 7.92
CA GLY A 21 -1.76 1.75 9.10
C GLY A 21 -2.27 0.56 9.93
N GLY A 22 -3.59 0.52 10.19
CA GLY A 22 -4.24 -0.60 10.88
C GLY A 22 -4.12 -1.93 10.13
N SER A 23 -4.06 -1.90 8.80
CA SER A 23 -3.93 -3.11 7.98
C SER A 23 -2.66 -3.91 8.27
N ILE A 24 -1.55 -3.25 8.64
CA ILE A 24 -0.28 -3.94 8.95
C ILE A 24 -0.41 -4.75 10.24
N VAL A 25 -1.06 -4.16 11.25
CA VAL A 25 -1.37 -4.84 12.51
C VAL A 25 -2.31 -6.01 12.26
N ALA A 26 -3.37 -5.81 11.48
CA ALA A 26 -4.30 -6.87 11.11
C ALA A 26 -3.63 -8.01 10.34
N GLN A 27 -2.70 -7.72 9.44
CA GLN A 27 -1.89 -8.73 8.73
C GLN A 27 -1.02 -9.53 9.70
N LYS A 28 -0.36 -8.87 10.67
CA LYS A 28 0.43 -9.57 11.69
C LYS A 28 -0.44 -10.48 12.56
N LEU A 29 -1.66 -10.06 12.91
CA LEU A 29 -2.63 -10.88 13.63
C LEU A 29 -3.10 -12.08 12.81
N ALA A 30 -3.38 -11.88 11.52
CA ALA A 30 -3.80 -12.96 10.61
C ALA A 30 -2.72 -14.05 10.49
N LEU A 31 -1.44 -13.67 10.47
CA LEU A 31 -0.32 -14.61 10.46
C LEU A 31 -0.23 -15.50 11.72
N GLY A 32 -0.97 -15.19 12.79
CA GLY A 32 -1.07 -16.04 13.98
C GLY A 32 -1.93 -17.28 13.78
N SER A 33 -2.86 -17.27 12.82
CA SER A 33 -3.80 -18.38 12.58
C SER A 33 -3.77 -18.90 11.14
N PHE A 34 -3.22 -18.13 10.21
CA PHE A 34 -3.12 -18.46 8.79
C PHE A 34 -1.66 -18.35 8.32
N SER A 35 -1.29 -19.17 7.35
CA SER A 35 -0.03 -18.99 6.63
C SER A 35 -0.03 -17.67 5.84
N ALA A 36 1.15 -17.17 5.48
CA ALA A 36 1.29 -15.97 4.66
C ALA A 36 0.52 -16.08 3.33
N VAL A 37 0.49 -17.27 2.72
CA VAL A 37 -0.21 -17.49 1.46
C VAL A 37 -1.73 -17.42 1.67
N GLU A 38 -2.26 -18.08 2.69
CA GLU A 38 -3.70 -18.06 2.99
C GLU A 38 -4.18 -16.66 3.35
N ALA A 39 -3.42 -15.94 4.18
CA ALA A 39 -3.72 -14.56 4.54
C ALA A 39 -3.74 -13.63 3.30
N SER A 40 -2.77 -13.80 2.38
CA SER A 40 -2.73 -13.05 1.12
C SER A 40 -3.97 -13.34 0.27
N VAL A 41 -4.28 -14.62 0.06
CA VAL A 41 -5.42 -15.04 -0.79
C VAL A 41 -6.74 -14.50 -0.24
N LEU A 42 -6.98 -14.63 1.07
CA LEU A 42 -8.19 -14.11 1.71
C LEU A 42 -8.30 -12.59 1.58
N ARG A 43 -7.19 -11.86 1.79
CA ARG A 43 -7.14 -10.41 1.64
C ARG A 43 -7.45 -9.99 0.20
N ASP A 44 -6.85 -10.64 -0.78
CA ASP A 44 -6.99 -10.29 -2.19
C ASP A 44 -8.37 -10.65 -2.75
N ILE A 45 -8.98 -11.75 -2.28
CA ILE A 45 -10.39 -12.08 -2.56
C ILE A 45 -11.32 -11.01 -1.97
N GLY A 46 -11.09 -10.61 -0.71
CA GLY A 46 -11.88 -9.55 -0.07
C GLY A 46 -11.74 -8.21 -0.80
N GLY A 47 -10.52 -7.84 -1.20
CA GLY A 47 -10.24 -6.65 -1.99
C GLY A 47 -10.92 -6.69 -3.36
N LEU A 48 -10.89 -7.84 -4.05
CA LEU A 48 -11.57 -8.03 -5.32
C LEU A 48 -13.09 -7.91 -5.18
N ALA A 49 -13.68 -8.46 -4.11
CA ALA A 49 -15.12 -8.32 -3.86
C ALA A 49 -15.52 -6.85 -3.65
N ILE A 50 -14.74 -6.08 -2.87
CA ILE A 50 -14.96 -4.64 -2.68
C ILE A 50 -14.80 -3.89 -4.00
N LEU A 51 -13.78 -4.22 -4.79
CA LEU A 51 -13.54 -3.58 -6.08
C LEU A 51 -14.69 -3.84 -7.07
N LEU A 52 -15.13 -5.09 -7.23
CA LEU A 52 -16.20 -5.44 -8.17
C LEU A 52 -17.54 -4.85 -7.75
N THR A 53 -17.85 -4.83 -6.45
CA THR A 53 -19.09 -4.22 -5.94
C THR A 53 -19.10 -2.70 -6.14
N THR A 54 -18.00 -2.02 -5.82
CA THR A 54 -17.88 -0.57 -6.04
C THR A 54 -17.88 -0.21 -7.52
N TRP A 55 -17.23 -0.99 -8.36
CA TRP A 55 -17.28 -0.84 -9.81
C TRP A 55 -18.71 -0.96 -10.32
N TRP A 56 -19.38 -2.07 -10.00
CA TRP A 56 -20.75 -2.30 -10.45
C TRP A 56 -21.68 -1.18 -10.02
N TRP A 57 -21.53 -0.67 -8.79
CA TRP A 57 -22.36 0.43 -8.31
C TRP A 57 -22.11 1.76 -9.05
N GLN A 58 -20.86 2.05 -9.43
CA GLN A 58 -20.51 3.31 -10.09
C GLN A 58 -20.82 3.30 -11.59
N GLU A 59 -20.52 2.21 -12.29
CA GLU A 59 -20.63 2.15 -13.75
C GLU A 59 -21.85 1.36 -14.24
N GLY A 60 -22.50 0.57 -13.38
CA GLY A 60 -23.68 -0.25 -13.72
C GLY A 60 -23.40 -1.39 -14.72
N THR A 61 -22.18 -1.49 -15.25
CA THR A 61 -21.74 -2.50 -16.20
C THR A 61 -20.28 -2.88 -15.92
N LEU A 62 -19.89 -4.11 -16.24
CA LEU A 62 -18.49 -4.50 -16.24
C LEU A 62 -17.85 -4.01 -17.54
N ALA A 63 -16.74 -3.27 -17.46
CA ALA A 63 -16.06 -2.83 -18.67
C ALA A 63 -15.62 -4.03 -19.52
N LYS A 64 -15.67 -3.84 -20.83
CA LYS A 64 -15.16 -4.82 -21.79
C LYS A 64 -13.64 -4.82 -21.76
N LEU A 65 -13.05 -5.74 -21.01
CA LEU A 65 -11.60 -5.92 -20.96
C LEU A 65 -11.11 -6.53 -22.28
N THR A 66 -10.13 -5.87 -22.90
CA THR A 66 -9.45 -6.40 -24.08
C THR A 66 -8.41 -7.45 -23.69
N LYS A 67 -7.91 -8.24 -24.66
CA LYS A 67 -6.81 -9.19 -24.41
C LYS A 67 -5.53 -8.50 -23.93
N VAL A 68 -5.31 -7.23 -24.30
CA VAL A 68 -4.16 -6.45 -23.84
C VAL A 68 -4.35 -6.06 -22.38
N ASP A 69 -5.54 -5.61 -22.00
CA ASP A 69 -5.86 -5.27 -20.60
C ASP A 69 -5.68 -6.50 -19.71
N MET A 70 -6.13 -7.68 -20.14
CA MET A 70 -5.95 -8.92 -19.40
C MET A 70 -4.47 -9.28 -19.19
N ARG A 71 -3.61 -9.03 -20.18
CA ARG A 71 -2.15 -9.26 -20.04
C ARG A 71 -1.53 -8.26 -19.08
N LEU A 72 -1.88 -6.99 -19.17
CA LEU A 72 -1.39 -5.94 -18.27
C LEU A 72 -1.86 -6.18 -16.84
N LEU A 73 -3.13 -6.53 -16.63
CA LEU A 73 -3.67 -6.92 -15.33
C LEU A 73 -2.97 -8.15 -14.76
N GLY A 74 -2.64 -9.14 -15.61
CA GLY A 74 -1.84 -10.30 -15.21
C GLY A 74 -0.45 -9.90 -14.72
N LEU A 75 0.27 -9.07 -15.46
CA LEU A 75 1.61 -8.59 -15.07
C LEU A 75 1.58 -7.73 -13.81
N LEU A 76 0.60 -6.83 -13.69
CA LEU A 76 0.37 -6.03 -12.49
C LEU A 76 0.03 -6.93 -11.29
N GLY A 77 -0.81 -7.93 -11.49
CA GLY A 77 -1.17 -8.92 -10.47
C GLY A 77 0.05 -9.68 -9.96
N LEU A 78 0.96 -10.10 -10.83
CA LEU A 78 2.23 -10.73 -10.42
C LEU A 78 3.10 -9.78 -9.59
N GLY A 79 3.17 -8.50 -9.96
CA GLY A 79 3.90 -7.48 -9.19
C GLY A 79 3.30 -7.27 -7.80
N VAL A 80 1.96 -7.16 -7.71
CA VAL A 80 1.23 -6.98 -6.45
C VAL A 80 1.37 -8.21 -5.56
N LEU A 81 1.22 -9.42 -6.12
CA LEU A 81 1.41 -10.68 -5.40
C LEU A 81 2.84 -10.79 -4.86
N GLY A 82 3.84 -10.53 -5.69
CA GLY A 82 5.25 -10.55 -5.29
C GLY A 82 5.54 -9.59 -4.14
N ASN A 83 5.07 -8.34 -4.26
CA ASN A 83 5.19 -7.35 -3.19
C ASN A 83 4.50 -7.81 -1.89
N HIS A 84 3.27 -8.33 -2.00
CA HIS A 84 2.51 -8.72 -0.83
C HIS A 84 3.13 -9.91 -0.09
N LEU A 85 3.60 -10.92 -0.83
CA LEU A 85 4.31 -12.07 -0.27
C LEU A 85 5.61 -11.65 0.43
N LEU A 86 6.41 -10.78 -0.19
CA LEU A 86 7.64 -10.26 0.42
C LEU A 86 7.36 -9.51 1.73
N ILE A 87 6.29 -8.71 1.79
CA ILE A 87 5.86 -8.02 3.01
C ILE A 87 5.45 -9.02 4.09
N LEU A 88 4.62 -10.00 3.76
CA LEU A 88 4.15 -11.01 4.73
C LEU A 88 5.30 -11.88 5.24
N MET A 89 6.24 -12.26 4.37
CA MET A 89 7.48 -12.94 4.78
C MET A 89 8.29 -12.06 5.72
N GLY A 90 8.52 -10.79 5.39
CA GLY A 90 9.23 -9.84 6.27
C GLY A 90 8.54 -9.69 7.63
N LEU A 91 7.20 -9.60 7.65
CA LEU A 91 6.40 -9.51 8.87
C LEU A 91 6.48 -10.75 9.76
N ASN A 92 6.95 -11.90 9.28
CA ASN A 92 7.23 -13.05 10.16
C ASN A 92 8.42 -12.78 11.08
N TYR A 93 9.41 -11.98 10.65
CA TYR A 93 10.64 -11.71 11.38
C TYR A 93 10.58 -10.47 12.29
N VAL A 94 9.60 -9.59 12.08
CA VAL A 94 9.47 -8.33 12.84
C VAL A 94 8.10 -8.19 13.50
N SER A 95 7.99 -7.28 14.47
CA SER A 95 6.69 -6.89 15.03
C SER A 95 5.88 -6.07 14.01
N GLY A 96 4.55 -6.02 14.17
CA GLY A 96 3.70 -5.21 13.28
C GLY A 96 4.06 -3.72 13.31
N ALA A 97 4.48 -3.20 14.47
CA ALA A 97 4.95 -1.82 14.61
C ALA A 97 6.21 -1.56 13.78
N VAL A 98 7.25 -2.41 13.94
CA VAL A 98 8.51 -2.31 13.18
C VAL A 98 8.27 -2.52 11.68
N GLY A 99 7.41 -3.47 11.31
CA GLY A 99 7.04 -3.70 9.91
C GLY A 99 6.35 -2.49 9.28
N GLY A 100 5.38 -1.88 9.98
CA GLY A 100 4.69 -0.68 9.52
C GLY A 100 5.65 0.50 9.33
N VAL A 101 6.64 0.60 10.20
CA VAL A 101 7.74 1.56 10.15
C VAL A 101 8.65 1.38 8.93
N ILE A 102 9.08 0.15 8.66
CA ILE A 102 9.90 -0.18 7.49
C ILE A 102 9.12 0.15 6.21
N ILE A 103 7.86 -0.27 6.12
CA ILE A 103 7.01 -0.01 4.94
C ILE A 103 6.74 1.49 4.80
N GLY A 104 6.51 2.20 5.91
CA GLY A 104 6.32 3.64 5.96
C GLY A 104 7.55 4.45 5.56
N SER A 105 8.74 3.85 5.56
CA SER A 105 9.97 4.47 5.05
C SER A 105 10.12 4.37 3.52
N SER A 106 9.24 3.63 2.83
CA SER A 106 9.28 3.50 1.37
C SER A 106 9.28 4.82 0.60
N PRO A 107 8.62 5.93 1.02
CA PRO A 107 8.73 7.21 0.32
C PRO A 107 10.15 7.76 0.28
N VAL A 108 10.99 7.43 1.28
CA VAL A 108 12.41 7.82 1.31
C VAL A 108 13.17 7.07 0.22
N VAL A 109 12.95 5.75 0.12
CA VAL A 109 13.53 4.91 -0.92
C VAL A 109 13.06 5.37 -2.31
N THR A 110 11.77 5.64 -2.48
CA THR A 110 11.19 6.16 -3.72
C THR A 110 11.78 7.52 -4.09
N SER A 111 11.95 8.43 -3.13
CA SER A 111 12.55 9.74 -3.37
C SER A 111 14.03 9.65 -3.74
N LEU A 112 14.76 8.71 -3.12
CA LEU A 112 16.16 8.42 -3.47
C LEU A 112 16.27 7.85 -4.88
N LEU A 113 15.46 6.85 -5.21
CA LEU A 113 15.42 6.27 -6.55
C LEU A 113 15.02 7.31 -7.60
N SER A 114 14.05 8.18 -7.30
CA SER A 114 13.66 9.29 -8.18
C SER A 114 14.82 10.27 -8.41
N ALA A 115 15.52 10.68 -7.36
CA ALA A 115 16.67 11.57 -7.49
C ALA A 115 17.86 10.94 -8.26
N VAL A 116 18.01 9.61 -8.22
CA VAL A 116 19.09 8.89 -8.91
C VAL A 116 18.73 8.53 -10.36
N LEU A 117 17.52 8.01 -10.60
CA LEU A 117 17.09 7.55 -11.93
C LEU A 117 16.48 8.66 -12.79
N ILE A 118 15.68 9.54 -12.18
CA ILE A 118 14.89 10.56 -12.88
C ILE A 118 15.53 11.95 -12.73
N GLN A 119 16.30 12.17 -11.65
CA GLN A 119 17.01 13.42 -11.33
C GLN A 119 16.10 14.65 -11.13
N ASP A 120 14.81 14.45 -10.87
CA ASP A 120 13.81 15.52 -10.70
C ASP A 120 13.88 16.23 -9.33
N VAL A 121 14.60 15.68 -8.35
CA VAL A 121 14.61 16.19 -6.97
C VAL A 121 16.06 16.34 -6.46
N PRO A 122 16.43 17.49 -5.85
CA PRO A 122 17.76 17.67 -5.30
C PRO A 122 18.01 16.70 -4.13
N LEU A 123 19.13 15.96 -4.21
CA LEU A 123 19.50 14.91 -3.25
C LEU A 123 19.48 15.38 -1.78
N ARG A 124 19.82 16.66 -1.53
CA ARG A 124 19.81 17.26 -0.18
C ARG A 124 18.42 17.29 0.45
N ALA A 125 17.38 17.56 -0.32
CA ALA A 125 15.99 17.56 0.16
C ALA A 125 15.52 16.12 0.44
N VAL A 126 15.96 15.15 -0.37
CA VAL A 126 15.70 13.72 -0.15
C VAL A 126 16.34 13.24 1.15
N TRP A 127 17.59 13.63 1.44
CA TRP A 127 18.27 13.27 2.68
C TRP A 127 17.57 13.88 3.92
N ALA A 128 17.15 15.15 3.84
CA ALA A 128 16.43 15.81 4.93
C ALA A 128 15.06 15.16 5.20
N GLY A 129 14.29 14.88 4.13
CA GLY A 129 13.02 14.16 4.24
C GLY A 129 13.22 12.73 4.75
N GLY A 130 14.27 12.05 4.30
CA GLY A 130 14.65 10.72 4.75
C GLY A 130 14.93 10.66 6.24
N LEU A 131 15.79 11.56 6.74
CA LEU A 131 16.10 11.68 8.16
C LEU A 131 14.86 11.97 9.00
N LEU A 132 13.99 12.87 8.54
CA LEU A 132 12.74 13.21 9.22
C LEU A 132 11.78 12.00 9.27
N SER A 133 11.63 11.27 8.16
CA SER A 133 10.83 10.06 8.10
C SER A 133 11.38 8.98 9.03
N PHE A 134 12.69 8.69 9.01
CA PHE A 134 13.30 7.73 9.93
C PHE A 134 13.16 8.13 11.40
N ALA A 135 13.26 9.43 11.73
CA ALA A 135 13.07 9.93 13.08
C ALA A 135 11.63 9.75 13.57
N GLY A 136 10.63 10.10 12.76
CA GLY A 136 9.22 9.91 13.12
C GLY A 136 8.86 8.43 13.29
N VAL A 137 9.39 7.59 12.43
CA VAL A 137 9.31 6.13 12.48
C VAL A 137 9.92 5.58 13.77
N GLY A 138 11.14 6.02 14.13
CA GLY A 138 11.79 5.64 15.39
C GLY A 138 11.00 6.05 16.62
N LEU A 139 10.41 7.25 16.61
CA LEU A 139 9.58 7.76 17.71
C LEU A 139 8.30 6.95 17.94
N VAL A 140 7.66 6.45 16.88
CA VAL A 140 6.43 5.64 16.97
C VAL A 140 6.71 4.18 17.34
N SER A 141 7.95 3.71 17.18
CA SER A 141 8.34 2.30 17.40
C SER A 141 8.80 1.96 18.82
N VAL A 142 9.00 2.95 19.68
CA VAL A 142 9.37 2.79 21.11
C VAL A 142 8.11 2.79 21.96
#